data_AF-A0A8J2J0K8-F1
#
_entry.id   AF-A0A8J2J0K8-F1
#
_cell.length_a   1.000
_cell.length_b   1.000
_cell.length_c   1.000
_cell.angle_alpha   90.00
_cell.angle_beta   90.00
_cell.angle_gamma   90.00
#
_symmetry.space_group_name_H-M   'P 1'
#
loop_
_entity.id
_entity.type
_entity.pdbx_description
1 polymer ?
#
loop_
_entity_poly.entity_id
_entity_poly.type
_entity_poly.pdbx_seq_one_letter_code
_entity_poly.pdbx_strand_id
1 'polypeptide(L)' 'TLVLYAQNDWLVTPEDSTRAFRELGNATSIQIALDAFSHMDFQYAADVKKEVYDQCIDFLV' A
#
# COMPACT_ATOMS: atom_id res chain seq x y z
N THR A 1 2.96 10.12 7.40
CA THR A 1 3.31 9.38 6.16
C THR A 1 2.36 8.22 5.99
N LEU A 2 1.84 7.97 4.79
CA LEU A 2 1.01 6.80 4.50
C LEU A 2 1.86 5.72 3.82
N VAL A 3 1.76 4.48 4.28
CA VAL A 3 2.39 3.29 3.68
C VAL A 3 1.30 2.34 3.22
N LEU A 4 1.14 2.21 1.90
CA LEU A 4 0.25 1.22 1.28
C LEU A 4 1.07 0.01 0.86
N TYR A 5 0.62 -1.19 1.18
CA TYR A 5 1.32 -2.43 0.83
C TYR A 5 0.33 -3.55 0.50
N ALA A 6 0.77 -4.56 -0.25
CA ALA A 6 -0.08 -5.67 -0.69
C ALA A 6 0.54 -7.02 -0.33
N GLN A 7 -0.31 -8.03 -0.15
CA GLN A 7 0.13 -9.37 0.28
C GLN A 7 0.96 -10.09 -0.79
N ASN A 8 0.66 -9.86 -2.07
CA ASN A 8 1.31 -10.53 -3.22
C ASN A 8 2.30 -9.61 -3.93
N ASP A 9 2.83 -8.60 -3.25
CA ASP A 9 3.95 -7.80 -3.76
C ASP A 9 5.26 -8.59 -3.61
N TRP A 10 5.80 -9.05 -4.74
CA TRP A 10 7.04 -9.84 -4.79
C TRP A 10 8.31 -8.98 -4.71
N LEU A 11 8.21 -7.66 -4.92
CA LEU A 11 9.36 -6.77 -4.88
C LEU A 11 9.52 -6.11 -3.51
N VAL A 12 8.40 -5.68 -2.91
CA VAL A 12 8.35 -5.06 -1.59
C VAL A 12 7.39 -5.87 -0.73
N THR A 13 7.93 -6.82 0.02
CA THR A 13 7.07 -7.75 0.78
C THR A 13 6.34 -7.04 1.93
N PRO A 14 5.28 -7.66 2.49
CA PRO A 14 4.62 -7.14 3.69
C PRO A 14 5.58 -6.95 4.87
N GLU A 15 6.60 -7.79 5.02
CA GLU A 15 7.60 -7.67 6.07
C GLU A 15 8.47 -6.42 5.92
N ASP A 16 8.94 -6.12 4.71
CA ASP A 16 9.72 -4.91 4.44
C ASP A 16 8.86 -3.65 4.63
N SER A 17 7.62 -3.68 4.17
CA SER A 17 6.65 -2.59 4.37
C SER A 17 6.36 -2.36 5.86
N THR A 18 6.21 -3.44 6.62
CA THR A 18 6.00 -3.39 8.09
C THR A 18 7.24 -2.84 8.81
N ARG A 19 8.44 -3.22 8.37
CA ARG A 19 9.69 -2.65 8.92
C ARG A 19 9.75 -1.15 8.66
N ALA A 20 9.54 -0.72 7.41
CA ALA A 20 9.56 0.69 7.03
C ALA A 20 8.54 1.51 7.82
N PHE A 21 7.30 1.02 7.96
CA PHE A 21 6.27 1.64 8.79
C PHE A 21 6.75 1.88 10.23
N ARG A 22 7.39 0.89 10.87
CA ARG A 22 7.91 1.01 12.24
C ARG A 22 9.05 2.02 12.35
N GLU A 23 9.93 2.07 11.36
CA GLU A 23 11.09 2.97 11.35
C GLU A 23 10.69 4.44 11.13
N LEU A 24 9.57 4.71 10.43
CA LEU A 24 9.10 6.07 10.15
C LEU A 24 8.51 6.80 11.38
N GLY A 25 8.11 6.08 12.43
CA GLY A 25 7.70 6.63 13.74
C GLY A 25 6.38 7.42 13.80
N ASN A 26 5.97 8.09 12.71
CA ASN A 26 4.70 8.82 12.56
C ASN A 26 4.05 8.50 11.20
N ALA A 27 3.80 7.21 11.00
CA ALA A 27 3.18 6.70 9.80
C ALA A 27 1.85 6.01 10.08
N THR A 28 1.03 5.88 9.05
CA THR A 28 -0.15 5.02 9.00
C THR A 28 0.13 3.97 7.94
N SER A 29 -0.17 2.70 8.22
CA SER A 29 -0.08 1.62 7.23
C SER A 29 -1.46 1.08 6.90
N ILE A 30 -1.69 0.81 5.62
CA ILE A 30 -2.92 0.18 5.11
C ILE A 30 -2.52 -0.95 4.17
N GLN A 31 -3.07 -2.13 4.41
CA GLN A 31 -2.92 -3.27 3.52
C GLN A 31 -4.02 -3.23 2.45
N ILE A 32 -3.65 -3.41 1.19
CA ILE A 32 -4.60 -3.63 0.10
C ILE A 32 -5.32 -4.96 0.33
N ALA A 33 -6.66 -4.93 0.33
CA ALA A 33 -7.49 -6.08 0.71
C ALA A 33 -7.53 -7.18 -0.37
N LEU A 34 -7.02 -6.91 -1.57
CA LEU A 34 -6.99 -7.84 -2.68
C LEU A 34 -5.74 -8.73 -2.60
N ASP A 35 -5.93 -10.00 -2.26
CA ASP A 35 -4.81 -10.95 -2.06
C ASP A 35 -3.91 -11.11 -3.29
N ALA A 36 -4.46 -10.97 -4.51
CA ALA A 36 -3.70 -11.09 -5.75
C ALA A 36 -2.94 -9.82 -6.15
N PHE A 37 -3.17 -8.69 -5.46
CA PHE A 37 -2.60 -7.38 -5.80
C PHE A 37 -1.09 -7.42 -5.62
N SER A 38 -0.39 -7.19 -6.72
CA SER A 38 1.06 -7.27 -6.84
C SER A 38 1.71 -5.88 -6.91
N HIS A 39 3.04 -5.86 -7.05
CA HIS A 39 3.80 -4.61 -7.12
C HIS A 39 3.32 -3.67 -8.24
N MET A 40 3.01 -4.22 -9.41
CA MET A 40 2.66 -3.43 -10.59
C MET A 40 1.22 -2.89 -10.52
N ASP A 41 0.39 -3.51 -9.70
CA ASP A 41 -1.03 -3.17 -9.58
C ASP A 41 -1.22 -1.80 -8.91
N PHE A 42 -0.27 -1.35 -8.08
CA PHE A 42 -0.22 0.00 -7.52
C PHE A 42 -0.21 1.12 -8.58
N GLN A 43 0.15 0.79 -9.82
CA GLN A 43 0.19 1.74 -10.93
C GLN A 43 -0.77 1.40 -12.07
N TYR A 44 -1.07 0.12 -12.29
CA TYR A 44 -1.72 -0.34 -13.53
C TYR A 44 -2.98 -1.19 -13.34
N ALA A 45 -3.36 -1.53 -12.10
CA ALA A 45 -4.59 -2.30 -11.90
C ALA A 45 -5.82 -1.52 -12.35
N ALA A 46 -6.83 -2.23 -12.87
CA ALA A 46 -8.07 -1.60 -13.32
C ALA A 46 -8.82 -0.88 -12.19
N ASP A 47 -8.64 -1.35 -10.96
CA ASP A 47 -9.22 -0.83 -9.72
C ASP A 47 -8.24 -0.01 -8.87
N VAL A 48 -7.05 0.32 -9.39
CA VAL A 48 -6.01 1.08 -8.66
C VAL A 48 -6.53 2.40 -8.07
N LYS A 49 -7.47 3.05 -8.75
CA LYS A 49 -8.10 4.28 -8.25
C LYS A 49 -8.76 4.03 -6.88
N LYS A 50 -9.56 2.98 -6.77
CA LYS A 50 -10.32 2.64 -5.57
C LYS A 50 -9.40 2.14 -4.46
N GLU A 51 -8.46 1.27 -4.82
CA GLU A 51 -7.63 0.58 -3.82
C GLU A 51 -6.47 1.44 -3.31
N VAL A 52 -5.96 2.37 -4.14
CA VAL A 52 -4.76 3.17 -3.82
C VAL A 52 -5.07 4.67 -3.81
N TYR A 53 -5.60 5.23 -4.90
CA TYR A 53 -5.65 6.69 -5.05
C TYR A 53 -6.67 7.35 -4.13
N ASP A 54 -7.84 6.72 -3.96
CA ASP A 54 -8.87 7.23 -3.06
C ASP A 54 -8.36 7.22 -1.60
N GLN A 55 -7.61 6.19 -1.19
CA GLN A 55 -6.95 6.14 0.12
C GLN A 55 -5.91 7.27 0.30
N CYS A 56 -5.12 7.54 -0.74
CA CYS A 56 -4.15 8.64 -0.72
C CYS A 56 -4.83 10.01 -0.61
N ILE A 57 -5.94 10.21 -1.34
CA ILE A 57 -6.71 11.46 -1.29
C ILE A 57 -7.33 11.62 0.09
N ASP A 58 -8.01 10.60 0.61
CA ASP A 58 -8.66 10.63 1.93
C ASP A 58 -7.67 10.89 3.08
N PHE A 59 -6.40 10.49 2.93
CA PHE A 59 -5.36 10.78 3.91
C PHE A 59 -4.88 12.24 3.90
N LEU A 60 -5.06 12.96 2.78
CA LEU A 60 -4.59 14.34 2.61
C LEU A 60 -5.61 15.40 3.06
N VAL A 61 -6.90 15.05 3.08
CA VAL A 61 -8.02 15.92 3.50
C VAL A 61 -8.43 15.68 4.94
#